data_AF-K0JH39-F1
#
_entry.id   AF-K0JH39-F1
#
_cell.length_a   1.000
_cell.length_b   1.000
_cell.length_c   1.000
_cell.angle_alpha   90.00
_cell.angle_beta   90.00
_cell.angle_gamma   90.00
#
_symmetry.space_group_name_H-M   'P 1'
#
loop_
_entity.id
_entity.type
_entity.pdbx_description
1 polymer ?
#
loop_
_entity_poly.entity_id
_entity_poly.type
_entity_poly.pdbx_seq_one_letter_code
_entity_poly.pdbx_strand_id
1 'polypeptide(L)'
;MSKEIITELSKKERDIIQKYIKLKKEEKKNEENIDSLKDDVLNILKAHGDKVVYDGYNITKHEALSYQYSEAIHNIETEIKVLKQREVTLQIAKEKQKSEYIKVYELKSNVPA
;
A
#
# COMPACT_ATOMS: atom_id res chain seq x y z
N MET A 1 26.96 8.17 9.49
CA MET A 1 26.23 6.99 10.01
C MET A 1 25.27 7.46 11.06
N SER A 2 23.96 7.45 10.76
CA SER A 2 22.93 7.85 11.72
C SER A 2 22.95 6.85 12.87
N LYS A 3 23.24 7.33 14.09
CA LYS A 3 23.11 6.51 15.29
C LYS A 3 21.66 6.04 15.36
N GLU A 4 21.43 4.73 15.26
CA GLU A 4 20.11 4.16 15.54
C GLU A 4 19.73 4.58 16.96
N ILE A 5 18.71 5.43 17.09
CA ILE A 5 18.16 5.78 18.39
C ILE A 5 17.30 4.59 18.80
N ILE A 6 17.91 3.64 19.51
CA ILE A 6 17.18 2.58 20.21
C ILE A 6 16.63 3.23 21.48
N THR A 7 15.46 3.83 21.40
CA THR A 7 14.73 4.25 22.60
C THR A 7 14.34 3.01 23.39
N GLU A 8 14.64 3.01 24.70
CA GLU A 8 14.17 1.95 25.59
C GLU A 8 12.65 2.04 25.75
N LEU A 9 11.93 1.21 25.00
CA LEU A 9 10.48 1.06 25.12
C LEU A 9 10.14 0.41 26.47
N SER A 10 9.07 0.88 27.11
CA SER A 10 8.47 0.22 28.27
C SER A 10 7.88 -1.14 27.88
N LYS A 11 7.63 -2.01 28.87
CA LYS A 11 7.04 -3.35 28.63
C LYS A 11 5.73 -3.27 27.83
N LYS A 12 4.84 -2.35 28.21
CA LYS A 12 3.54 -2.16 27.55
C LYS A 12 3.69 -1.71 26.09
N GLU A 13 4.63 -0.81 25.81
CA GLU A 13 4.92 -0.35 24.44
C GLU A 13 5.51 -1.47 23.59
N ARG A 14 6.43 -2.27 24.15
CA ARG A 14 6.98 -3.46 23.48
C ARG A 14 5.89 -4.45 23.14
N ASP A 15 4.99 -4.77 24.08
CA ASP A 15 3.90 -5.72 23.85
C ASP A 15 2.98 -5.27 22.71
N ILE A 16 2.66 -3.97 22.65
CA ILE A 16 1.84 -3.38 21.57
C ILE A 16 2.56 -3.46 20.23
N ILE A 17 3.82 -3.01 20.16
CA ILE A 17 4.62 -3.02 18.93
C ILE A 17 4.84 -4.45 18.44
N GLN A 18 5.12 -5.41 19.32
CA GLN A 18 5.26 -6.82 18.98
C GLN A 18 3.96 -7.40 18.41
N LYS A 19 2.81 -7.14 19.05
CA LYS A 19 1.50 -7.57 18.53
C LYS A 19 1.24 -6.97 17.16
N TYR A 20 1.53 -5.69 16.98
CA TYR A 20 1.36 -5.00 15.71
C TYR A 20 2.24 -5.58 14.59
N ILE A 21 3.54 -5.83 14.86
CA ILE A 21 4.45 -6.44 13.89
C ILE A 21 3.98 -7.86 13.51
N LYS A 22 3.51 -8.65 14.49
CA LYS A 22 2.98 -9.99 14.22
C LYS A 22 1.78 -9.93 13.27
N LEU A 23 0.81 -9.05 13.55
CA LEU A 23 -0.36 -8.86 12.69
C LEU A 23 0.04 -8.37 11.29
N LYS A 24 1.03 -7.48 11.17
CA LYS A 24 1.55 -7.05 9.86
C LYS A 24 2.18 -8.18 9.06
N LYS A 25 2.86 -9.13 9.71
CA LYS A 25 3.40 -10.33 9.04
C LYS A 25 2.29 -11.27 8.59
N GLU A 26 1.26 -11.46 9.42
CA GLU A 26 0.08 -12.25 9.08
C GLU A 26 -0.70 -11.63 7.91
N GLU A 27 -0.90 -10.31 7.92
CA GLU A 27 -1.51 -9.55 6.81
C GLU A 27 -0.77 -9.80 5.51
N LYS A 28 0.56 -9.61 5.49
CA LYS A 28 1.38 -9.87 4.29
C LYS A 28 1.25 -11.31 3.80
N LYS A 29 1.30 -12.29 4.70
CA LYS A 29 1.12 -13.71 4.34
C LYS A 29 -0.28 -13.97 3.75
N ASN A 30 -1.31 -13.34 4.31
CA ASN A 30 -2.67 -13.47 3.81
C ASN A 30 -2.83 -12.81 2.44
N GLU A 31 -2.21 -11.65 2.21
CA GLU A 31 -2.17 -11.01 0.89
C GLU A 31 -1.53 -11.94 -0.15
N GLU A 32 -0.39 -12.55 0.15
CA GLU A 32 0.28 -13.53 -0.72
C GLU A 32 -0.61 -14.75 -1.01
N ASN A 33 -1.29 -15.29 0.01
CA ASN A 33 -2.22 -16.39 -0.16
C ASN A 33 -3.42 -16.01 -1.03
N ILE A 34 -4.02 -14.82 -0.82
CA ILE A 34 -5.13 -14.31 -1.63
C ILE A 34 -4.70 -14.15 -3.08
N ASP A 35 -3.52 -13.58 -3.33
CA ASP A 35 -3.01 -13.39 -4.69
C ASP A 35 -2.79 -14.74 -5.40
N SER A 36 -2.31 -15.76 -4.69
CA SER A 36 -2.17 -17.12 -5.26
C SER A 36 -3.50 -17.77 -5.65
N LEU A 37 -4.63 -17.37 -5.04
CA LEU A 37 -5.97 -17.89 -5.35
C LEU A 37 -6.69 -17.05 -6.42
N LYS A 38 -6.12 -15.92 -6.81
CA LYS A 38 -6.79 -14.90 -7.63
C LYS A 38 -7.21 -15.44 -8.99
N ASP A 39 -6.33 -16.19 -9.65
CA ASP A 39 -6.62 -16.75 -10.98
C ASP A 39 -7.74 -17.80 -10.92
N ASP A 40 -7.75 -18.64 -9.88
CA ASP A 40 -8.81 -19.61 -9.65
C ASP A 40 -10.16 -18.93 -9.40
N VAL A 41 -10.18 -17.90 -8.55
CA VAL A 41 -11.39 -17.10 -8.29
C VAL A 41 -11.87 -16.39 -9.57
N LEU A 42 -10.96 -15.83 -10.38
CA LEU A 42 -11.31 -15.21 -11.66
C LEU A 42 -11.89 -16.23 -12.65
N ASN A 43 -11.35 -17.44 -12.69
CA ASN A 43 -11.87 -18.52 -13.53
C ASN A 43 -13.28 -18.94 -13.10
N ILE A 44 -13.54 -19.04 -11.79
CA ILE A 44 -14.87 -19.29 -11.25
C ILE A 44 -15.82 -18.16 -11.67
N LEU A 45 -15.45 -16.89 -11.47
CA LEU A 45 -16.30 -15.76 -11.85
C LEU A 45 -16.63 -15.76 -13.34
N LYS A 46 -15.65 -15.98 -14.21
CA LYS A 46 -15.85 -16.07 -15.68
C LYS A 46 -16.84 -17.18 -16.06
N ALA A 47 -16.79 -18.32 -15.38
CA ALA A 47 -17.73 -19.43 -15.60
C ALA A 47 -19.16 -19.12 -15.13
N HIS A 48 -19.34 -18.17 -14.22
CA HIS A 48 -20.62 -17.81 -13.60
C HIS A 48 -21.14 -16.41 -13.99
N GLY A 49 -20.72 -15.88 -15.15
CA GLY A 49 -21.21 -14.59 -15.64
C GLY A 49 -20.61 -13.38 -14.91
N ASP A 50 -19.33 -13.50 -14.51
CA ASP A 50 -18.51 -12.49 -13.85
C ASP A 50 -19.00 -12.05 -12.46
N LYS A 51 -19.98 -12.77 -11.87
CA LYS A 51 -20.54 -12.48 -10.54
C LYS A 51 -21.00 -13.74 -9.81
N VAL A 52 -20.67 -13.85 -8.53
CA VAL A 52 -21.12 -14.93 -7.63
C VAL A 52 -21.55 -14.34 -6.28
N VAL A 53 -22.66 -14.84 -5.73
CA VAL A 53 -23.02 -14.61 -4.32
C VAL A 53 -22.73 -15.90 -3.54
N TYR A 54 -21.86 -15.81 -2.55
CA TYR A 54 -21.47 -16.94 -1.71
C TYR A 54 -21.31 -16.49 -0.27
N ASP A 55 -21.94 -17.21 0.66
CA ASP A 55 -21.89 -16.95 2.11
C ASP A 55 -22.22 -15.49 2.50
N GLY A 56 -23.20 -14.89 1.83
CA GLY A 56 -23.60 -13.49 2.08
C GLY A 56 -22.70 -12.43 1.45
N TYR A 57 -21.62 -12.82 0.76
CA TYR A 57 -20.74 -11.90 0.03
C TYR A 57 -21.09 -11.86 -1.46
N ASN A 58 -21.06 -10.66 -2.05
CA ASN A 58 -21.13 -10.47 -3.49
C ASN A 58 -19.71 -10.31 -4.06
N ILE A 59 -19.29 -11.27 -4.88
CA ILE A 59 -17.98 -11.30 -5.52
C ILE A 59 -18.20 -11.01 -7.00
N THR A 60 -17.65 -9.90 -7.49
CA THR A 60 -17.85 -9.45 -8.86
C THR A 60 -16.50 -9.12 -9.49
N LYS A 61 -16.29 -9.57 -10.72
CA LYS A 61 -15.11 -9.21 -11.51
C LYS A 61 -15.28 -7.77 -12.01
N HIS A 62 -14.25 -6.96 -11.79
CA HIS A 62 -14.14 -5.61 -12.34
C HIS A 62 -12.90 -5.51 -13.22
N GLU A 63 -13.01 -4.78 -14.32
CA GLU A 63 -11.90 -4.49 -15.23
C GLU A 63 -11.55 -3.01 -15.09
N ALA A 64 -10.26 -2.72 -14.95
CA ALA A 64 -9.72 -1.37 -14.95
C ALA A 64 -8.66 -1.27 -16.05
N LEU A 65 -8.81 -0.29 -16.94
CA LEU A 65 -7.85 0.00 -17.98
C LEU A 65 -6.95 1.15 -17.52
N SER A 66 -5.64 0.97 -17.65
CA SER A 66 -4.66 2.05 -17.56
C SER A 66 -4.10 2.33 -18.93
N TYR A 67 -3.79 3.60 -19.20
CA TYR A 67 -3.26 4.05 -20.47
C TYR A 67 -1.80 4.44 -20.31
N GLN A 68 -0.98 4.07 -21.29
CA GLN A 68 0.34 4.65 -21.47
C GLN A 68 0.18 5.93 -22.31
N TYR A 69 0.42 7.09 -21.69
CA TYR A 69 0.35 8.37 -22.38
C TYR A 69 1.67 8.70 -23.10
N SER A 70 1.57 9.56 -24.13
CA SER A 70 2.74 10.08 -24.85
C SER A 70 3.70 10.86 -23.93
N GLU A 71 4.96 11.00 -24.35
CA GLU A 71 5.94 11.83 -23.63
C GLU A 71 5.47 13.28 -23.43
N ALA A 72 4.73 13.84 -24.39
CA ALA A 72 4.18 15.19 -24.26
C ALA A 72 3.23 15.32 -23.05
N ILE A 73 2.36 14.33 -22.83
CA ILE A 73 1.48 14.29 -21.66
C ILE A 73 2.29 14.06 -20.39
N HIS A 74 3.25 13.14 -20.42
CA HIS A 74 4.12 12.89 -19.27
C HIS A 74 4.86 14.15 -18.79
N ASN A 75 5.32 14.98 -19.74
CA ASN A 75 5.97 16.26 -19.44
C ASN A 75 4.99 17.23 -18.77
N ILE A 76 3.75 17.32 -19.26
CA ILE A 76 2.70 18.16 -18.66
C ILE A 76 2.36 17.68 -17.24
N GLU A 77 2.21 16.37 -17.01
CA GLU A 77 1.98 15.81 -15.69
C GLU A 77 3.12 16.14 -14.72
N THR A 78 4.36 16.09 -15.20
CA THR A 78 5.55 16.47 -14.45
C THR A 78 5.55 17.96 -14.09
N GLU A 79 5.21 18.83 -15.03
CA GLU A 79 5.10 20.27 -14.79
C GLU A 79 4.00 20.59 -13.76
N ILE A 80 2.83 19.96 -13.88
CA ILE A 80 1.74 20.09 -12.90
C ILE A 80 2.21 19.67 -11.50
N LYS A 81 2.99 18.59 -11.39
CA LYS A 81 3.54 18.14 -10.11
C LYS A 81 4.49 19.18 -9.50
N VAL A 82 5.35 19.80 -10.31
CA VAL A 82 6.26 20.88 -9.87
C VAL A 82 5.46 22.11 -9.43
N LEU A 83 4.44 22.52 -10.19
CA LEU A 83 3.58 23.66 -9.85
C LEU A 83 2.84 23.43 -8.53
N LYS A 84 2.26 22.24 -8.31
CA LYS A 84 1.63 21.88 -7.03
C LYS A 84 2.60 21.99 -5.86
N GLN A 85 3.84 21.51 -6.02
CA GLN A 85 4.86 21.62 -4.98
C GLN A 85 5.23 23.08 -4.71
N ARG A 86 5.31 23.91 -5.75
CA ARG A 86 5.58 25.34 -5.64
C ARG A 86 4.49 26.05 -4.83
N GLU A 87 3.21 25.74 -5.06
CA GLU A 87 2.13 26.33 -4.27
C GLU A 87 2.21 25.97 -2.78
N VAL A 88 2.60 24.72 -2.46
CA VAL A 88 2.84 24.30 -1.07
C VAL A 88 3.99 25.09 -0.46
N THR A 89 5.13 25.20 -1.16
CA THR A 89 6.30 25.95 -0.67
C THR A 89 6.02 27.43 -0.48
N LEU A 90 5.23 28.04 -1.37
CA LEU A 90 4.83 29.45 -1.29
C LEU A 90 3.66 29.68 -0.31
N GLN A 91 3.18 28.64 0.38
CA GLN A 91 2.06 28.69 1.33
C GLN A 91 0.76 29.24 0.71
N ILE A 92 0.61 29.06 -0.61
CA ILE A 92 -0.60 29.38 -1.36
C ILE A 92 -1.62 28.24 -1.20
N ALA A 93 -1.12 27.00 -1.25
CA ALA A 93 -1.94 25.81 -1.02
C ALA A 93 -2.39 25.74 0.46
N LYS A 94 -3.67 25.45 0.67
CA LYS A 94 -4.25 25.25 2.01
C LYS A 94 -4.37 23.75 2.30
N GLU A 95 -3.99 23.35 3.51
CA GLU A 95 -4.19 21.97 3.97
C GLU A 95 -5.70 21.65 4.00
N LYS A 96 -6.11 20.66 3.19
CA LYS A 96 -7.50 20.21 3.14
C LYS A 96 -7.76 19.06 4.12
N GLN A 97 -6.81 18.15 4.23
CA GLN A 97 -6.88 16.97 5.09
C GLN A 97 -5.46 16.46 5.35
N LYS A 98 -5.21 16.01 6.58
CA LYS A 98 -4.01 15.26 6.96
C LYS A 98 -4.41 13.88 7.42
N SER A 99 -3.65 12.87 6.99
CA SER A 99 -3.77 11.49 7.44
C SER A 99 -2.39 10.99 7.82
N GLU A 100 -2.30 10.26 8.93
CA GLU A 100 -1.07 9.64 9.40
C GLU A 100 -1.14 8.14 9.14
N TYR A 101 -0.03 7.53 8.72
CA TYR A 101 0.03 6.10 8.42
C TYR A 101 1.30 5.48 9.00
N ILE A 102 1.25 4.18 9.27
CA ILE A 102 2.37 3.42 9.85
C ILE A 102 2.98 2.55 8.74
N LYS A 103 4.29 2.72 8.49
CA LYS A 103 5.08 1.80 7.65
C LYS A 103 6.04 1.00 8.51
N VAL A 104 6.11 -0.31 8.25
CA VAL A 104 7.02 -1.24 8.92
C VAL A 104 8.00 -1.76 7.88
N TYR A 105 9.30 -1.65 8.17
CA TYR A 105 10.37 -2.18 7.34
C TYR A 105 11.15 -3.22 8.13
N GLU A 106 11.49 -4.34 7.50
CA GLU A 106 12.48 -5.26 8.05
C GLU A 106 13.88 -4.71 7.78
N LEU A 107 14.70 -4.59 8.82
CA LEU A 107 16.11 -4.26 8.64
C LEU A 107 16.77 -5.44 7.92
N LYS A 108 17.32 -5.21 6.72
CA LYS A 108 18.13 -6.23 6.05
C LYS A 108 19.34 -6.53 6.95
N SER A 109 19.51 -7.79 7.36
CA SER A 109 20.74 -8.23 7.99
C SER A 109 21.89 -7.98 7.02
N ASN A 110 22.84 -7.11 7.39
CA ASN A 110 24.15 -7.07 6.75
C ASN A 110 24.88 -8.38 7.13
N VAL A 111 24.59 -9.46 6.41
CA VAL A 111 25.44 -10.66 6.44
C VAL A 111 26.46 -10.47 5.31
N PRO A 112 27.74 -10.18 5.61
CA PRO A 112 28.78 -10.27 4.60
C PRO A 112 28.85 -11.73 4.11
N ALA A 113 28.89 -11.89 2.79
CA ALA A 113 29.07 -13.17 2.10
C ALA A 113 30.42 -13.83 2.45
#